data_AF-A0A0C4F8N2-F1
#
_entry.id   AF-A0A0C4F8N2-F1
#
_cell.length_a   1.000
_cell.length_b   1.000
_cell.length_c   1.000
_cell.angle_alpha   90.00
_cell.angle_beta   90.00
_cell.angle_gamma   90.00
#
_symmetry.space_group_name_H-M   'P 1'
#
loop_
_entity.id
_entity.type
_entity.pdbx_description
1 polymer ?
#
loop_
_entity_poly.entity_id
_entity_poly.type
_entity_poly.pdbx_seq_one_letter_code
_entity_poly.pdbx_strand_id
1 'polypeptide(L)'
;MDSIDSLNHLEEQFFEAGYQLGVRDGKEAGKLEGYQLGHNEGIKLWEELAYYLGQAQIWKATQDSSGKLNTKIQNLISLIEVFPTHNPPESDEADFLGQVNNIRANYRMCCANMGLRPRIREAAGHSL
;
A
#
# COMPACT_ATOMS: atom_id res chain seq x y z
N MET A 1 25.16 -27.80 48.10
CA MET A 1 25.45 -27.46 46.70
C MET A 1 24.14 -27.28 45.95
N ASP A 2 23.17 -28.17 46.19
CA ASP A 2 21.83 -28.25 45.57
C ASP A 2 20.96 -26.98 45.59
N SER A 3 21.12 -26.06 46.55
CA SER A 3 20.28 -24.86 46.66
C SER A 3 20.62 -23.77 45.64
N ILE A 4 21.87 -23.69 45.18
CA ILE A 4 22.28 -22.70 44.16
C ILE A 4 21.88 -23.21 42.78
N ASP A 5 22.07 -24.51 42.54
CA ASP A 5 21.68 -25.16 41.28
C ASP A 5 20.16 -25.10 41.06
N SER A 6 19.35 -25.27 42.12
CA SER A 6 17.89 -25.13 42.01
C SER A 6 17.45 -23.69 41.70
N LEU A 7 18.19 -22.69 42.18
CA LEU A 7 17.86 -21.28 41.97
C LEU A 7 18.23 -20.85 40.55
N ASN A 8 19.38 -21.27 40.04
CA ASN A 8 19.76 -21.06 38.65
C ASN A 8 18.77 -21.71 37.68
N HIS A 9 18.32 -22.94 37.99
CA HIS A 9 17.33 -23.62 37.18
C HIS A 9 15.97 -22.90 37.18
N LEU A 10 15.57 -22.33 38.32
CA LEU A 10 14.36 -21.52 38.42
C LEU A 10 14.46 -20.23 37.60
N GLU A 11 15.62 -19.55 37.63
CA GLU A 11 15.89 -18.36 36.82
C GLU A 11 15.81 -18.67 35.32
N GLU A 12 16.47 -19.74 34.87
CA GLU A 12 16.43 -20.19 33.47
C GLU A 12 14.99 -20.45 33.00
N GLN A 13 14.15 -21.09 33.84
CA GLN A 13 12.74 -21.33 33.52
C GLN A 13 11.95 -20.03 33.37
N PHE A 14 12.12 -19.07 34.28
CA PHE A 14 11.41 -17.79 34.17
C PHE A 14 11.91 -16.95 33.01
N PHE A 15 13.21 -16.99 32.71
CA PHE A 15 13.79 -16.33 31.55
C PHE A 15 13.19 -16.89 30.26
N GLU A 16 13.18 -18.22 30.10
CA GLU A 16 12.62 -18.87 28.91
C GLU A 16 11.11 -18.61 28.79
N ALA A 17 10.37 -18.68 29.90
CA ALA A 17 8.94 -18.35 29.92
C ALA A 17 8.67 -16.90 29.49
N GLY A 18 9.46 -15.95 30.01
CA GLY A 18 9.37 -14.54 29.64
C GLY A 18 9.75 -14.29 28.18
N TYR A 19 10.77 -14.97 27.67
CA TYR A 19 11.18 -14.90 26.28
C TYR A 19 10.09 -15.41 25.33
N GLN A 20 9.55 -16.60 25.59
CA GLN A 20 8.46 -17.17 24.78
C GLN A 20 7.21 -16.31 24.81
N LEU A 21 6.88 -15.74 25.98
CA LEU A 21 5.79 -14.78 26.16
C LEU A 21 6.02 -13.53 25.30
N GLY A 22 7.20 -12.92 25.40
CA GLY A 22 7.56 -11.72 24.63
C GLY A 22 7.54 -11.96 23.12
N VAL A 23 8.04 -13.11 22.66
CA VAL A 23 7.99 -13.50 21.24
C VAL A 23 6.55 -13.65 20.75
N ARG A 24 5.68 -14.29 21.55
CA ARG A 24 4.26 -14.45 21.21
C ARG A 24 3.57 -13.09 21.13
N ASP A 25 3.69 -12.29 22.19
CA ASP A 25 3.00 -11.00 22.28
C ASP A 25 3.52 -10.02 21.21
N GLY A 26 4.83 -10.03 20.94
CA GLY A 26 5.43 -9.24 19.85
C GLY A 26 4.93 -9.65 18.46
N LYS A 27 4.72 -10.94 18.21
CA LYS A 27 4.13 -11.42 16.95
C LYS A 27 2.68 -10.95 16.78
N GLU A 28 1.89 -10.98 17.85
CA GLU A 28 0.50 -10.52 17.83
C GLU A 28 0.42 -9.00 17.64
N ALA A 29 1.22 -8.25 18.40
CA ALA A 29 1.30 -6.80 18.28
C ALA A 29 1.75 -6.37 16.88
N GLY A 30 2.80 -6.98 16.33
CA GLY A 30 3.29 -6.67 14.99
C GLY A 30 2.27 -6.94 13.89
N LYS A 31 1.46 -8.00 14.01
CA LYS A 31 0.35 -8.27 13.07
C LYS A 31 -0.71 -7.17 13.12
N LEU A 32 -1.09 -6.74 14.31
CA LEU A 32 -2.09 -5.69 14.49
C LEU A 32 -1.60 -4.34 13.95
N GLU A 33 -0.35 -3.97 14.27
CA GLU A 33 0.27 -2.74 13.80
C GLU A 33 0.41 -2.74 12.27
N GLY A 34 0.91 -3.83 11.68
CA GLY A 34 1.03 -3.98 10.23
C GLY A 34 -0.32 -3.87 9.52
N TYR A 35 -1.37 -4.48 10.08
CA TYR A 35 -2.73 -4.35 9.55
C TYR A 35 -3.24 -2.91 9.59
N GLN A 36 -3.09 -2.23 10.74
CA GLN A 36 -3.54 -0.84 10.90
C GLN A 36 -2.81 0.11 9.95
N LEU A 37 -1.48 -0.03 9.85
CA LEU A 37 -0.67 0.75 8.93
C LEU A 37 -1.08 0.50 7.48
N GLY A 38 -1.17 -0.77 7.07
CA GLY A 38 -1.58 -1.15 5.72
C GLY A 38 -2.99 -0.68 5.37
N HIS A 39 -3.93 -0.71 6.31
CA HIS A 39 -5.28 -0.19 6.12
C HIS A 39 -5.29 1.32 5.88
N ASN A 40 -4.59 2.07 6.74
CA ASN A 40 -4.52 3.53 6.64
C ASN A 40 -3.83 3.96 5.34
N GLU A 41 -2.65 3.41 5.03
CA GLU A 41 -1.92 3.75 3.81
C GLU A 41 -2.61 3.22 2.55
N GLY A 42 -3.30 2.08 2.64
CA GLY A 42 -4.10 1.53 1.54
C GLY A 42 -5.26 2.44 1.15
N ILE A 43 -5.99 3.00 2.11
CA ILE A 43 -7.07 3.97 1.84
C ILE A 43 -6.51 5.20 1.13
N LYS A 44 -5.38 5.74 1.62
CA LYS A 44 -4.71 6.90 1.03
C LYS A 44 -4.35 6.67 -0.44
N LEU A 45 -3.78 5.51 -0.73
CA LEU A 45 -3.45 5.12 -2.10
C LEU A 45 -4.71 4.98 -2.97
N TRP A 46 -5.74 4.29 -2.48
CA TRP A 46 -6.97 4.09 -3.25
C TRP A 46 -7.72 5.39 -3.50
N GLU A 47 -7.66 6.35 -2.58
CA GLU A 47 -8.18 7.70 -2.80
C GLU A 47 -7.46 8.41 -3.97
N GLU A 48 -6.13 8.27 -4.06
CA GLU A 48 -5.33 8.77 -5.18
C GLU A 48 -5.74 8.08 -6.50
N LEU A 49 -5.77 6.75 -6.53
CA LEU A 49 -6.10 5.97 -7.73
C LEU A 49 -7.53 6.24 -8.22
N ALA A 50 -8.50 6.30 -7.31
CA ALA A 50 -9.89 6.61 -7.64
C ALA A 50 -10.04 8.04 -8.22
N TYR A 51 -9.27 9.00 -7.71
CA TYR A 51 -9.24 10.35 -8.27
C TYR A 51 -8.68 10.39 -9.71
N TYR A 52 -7.63 9.61 -9.99
CA TYR A 52 -7.10 9.48 -11.35
C TYR A 52 -8.10 8.78 -12.28
N LEU A 53 -8.74 7.71 -11.80
CA LEU A 53 -9.74 6.96 -12.57
C LEU A 53 -10.94 7.84 -12.93
N GLY A 54 -11.50 8.57 -11.96
CA GLY A 54 -12.64 9.46 -12.20
C GLY A 54 -12.33 10.55 -13.24
N GLN A 55 -11.16 11.16 -13.17
CA GLN A 55 -10.73 12.12 -14.20
C GLN A 55 -10.54 11.45 -15.56
N ALA A 56 -9.88 10.30 -15.60
CA ALA A 56 -9.66 9.57 -16.84
C ALA A 56 -10.98 9.19 -17.53
N GLN A 57 -11.98 8.77 -16.75
CA GLN A 57 -13.33 8.46 -17.25
C GLN A 57 -14.03 9.70 -17.80
N ILE A 58 -13.95 10.85 -17.13
CA ILE A 58 -14.48 12.12 -17.65
C ILE A 58 -13.79 12.48 -18.97
N TRP A 59 -12.46 12.43 -19.02
CA TRP A 59 -11.70 12.73 -20.24
C TRP A 59 -12.05 11.78 -21.38
N LYS A 60 -12.19 10.49 -21.10
CA LYS A 60 -12.64 9.48 -22.08
C LYS A 60 -14.01 9.81 -22.67
N ALA A 61 -14.92 10.38 -21.88
CA ALA A 61 -16.25 10.76 -22.35
C ALA A 61 -16.27 12.08 -23.13
N THR A 62 -15.32 12.99 -22.87
CA THR A 62 -15.30 14.35 -23.46
C THR A 62 -14.33 14.52 -24.63
N GLN A 63 -13.33 13.64 -24.77
CA GLN A 63 -12.31 13.72 -25.83
C GLN A 63 -12.73 12.95 -27.08
N ASP A 64 -12.30 13.44 -28.25
CA ASP A 64 -12.52 12.71 -29.51
C ASP A 64 -11.87 11.33 -29.48
N SER A 65 -12.64 10.31 -29.88
CA SER A 65 -12.29 8.90 -29.73
C SER A 65 -11.12 8.44 -30.61
N SER A 66 -10.75 9.21 -31.63
CA SER A 66 -9.74 8.84 -32.64
C SER A 66 -8.33 9.35 -32.34
N GLY A 67 -8.12 10.10 -31.26
CA GLY A 67 -6.84 10.73 -30.93
C GLY A 67 -5.86 9.81 -30.17
N LYS A 68 -4.55 10.05 -30.35
CA LYS A 68 -3.46 9.44 -29.55
C LYS A 68 -3.65 9.64 -28.03
N LEU A 69 -4.31 10.73 -27.64
CA LEU A 69 -4.66 11.01 -26.25
C LEU A 69 -5.71 10.03 -25.71
N ASN A 70 -6.71 9.66 -26.50
CA ASN A 70 -7.71 8.68 -26.08
C ASN A 70 -7.05 7.34 -25.74
N THR A 71 -6.12 6.84 -26.57
CA THR A 71 -5.35 5.61 -26.27
C THR A 71 -4.58 5.71 -24.94
N LYS A 72 -3.97 6.87 -24.65
CA LYS A 72 -3.26 7.10 -23.38
C LYS A 72 -4.22 7.10 -22.18
N ILE A 73 -5.40 7.70 -22.34
CA ILE A 73 -6.46 7.70 -21.31
C ILE A 73 -6.96 6.26 -21.08
N GLN A 74 -7.20 5.48 -22.14
CA GLN A 74 -7.57 4.06 -22.00
C GLN A 74 -6.50 3.26 -21.26
N ASN A 75 -5.22 3.49 -21.57
CA ASN A 75 -4.12 2.83 -20.90
C ASN A 75 -4.10 3.15 -19.39
N LEU A 76 -4.29 4.42 -19.02
CA LEU A 76 -4.37 4.83 -17.62
C LEU A 76 -5.53 4.15 -16.89
N ILE A 77 -6.72 4.09 -17.51
CA ILE A 77 -7.89 3.40 -16.94
C ILE A 77 -7.57 1.92 -16.73
N SER A 78 -7.04 1.26 -17.76
CA SER A 78 -6.71 -0.17 -17.71
C SER A 78 -5.69 -0.48 -16.61
N LEU A 79 -4.65 0.34 -16.46
CA LEU A 79 -3.65 0.17 -15.39
C LEU A 79 -4.26 0.24 -13.99
N ILE A 80 -5.26 1.12 -13.78
CA ILE A 80 -5.93 1.26 -12.49
C ILE A 80 -6.91 0.10 -12.26
N GLU A 81 -7.65 -0.33 -13.29
CA GLU A 81 -8.63 -1.42 -13.19
C GLU A 81 -7.99 -2.79 -12.90
N VAL A 82 -6.77 -3.03 -13.39
CA VAL A 82 -6.02 -4.25 -13.09
C VAL A 82 -5.17 -4.16 -11.82
N PHE A 83 -5.16 -3.01 -11.14
CA PHE A 83 -4.35 -2.83 -9.95
C PHE A 83 -4.83 -3.74 -8.81
N PRO A 84 -3.93 -4.42 -8.07
CA PRO A 84 -4.31 -5.41 -7.07
C PRO A 84 -5.24 -4.85 -5.98
N THR A 85 -6.39 -5.47 -5.79
CA THR A 85 -7.36 -5.17 -4.71
C THR A 85 -7.21 -6.08 -3.49
N HIS A 86 -6.37 -7.10 -3.61
CA HIS A 86 -6.05 -8.04 -2.54
C HIS A 86 -4.54 -8.14 -2.38
N ASN A 87 -4.10 -8.33 -1.15
CA ASN A 87 -2.68 -8.52 -0.86
C ASN A 87 -2.21 -9.83 -1.53
N PRO A 88 -1.20 -9.80 -2.41
CA PRO A 88 -0.64 -11.02 -2.96
C PRO A 88 -0.07 -11.89 -1.84
N PRO A 89 -0.04 -13.23 -2.02
CA PRO A 89 0.62 -14.11 -1.06
C PRO A 89 2.10 -13.74 -0.92
N GLU A 90 2.69 -13.97 0.25
CA GLU A 90 4.09 -13.62 0.57
C GLU A 90 5.13 -14.19 -0.41
N SER A 91 4.76 -15.22 -1.18
CA SER A 91 5.61 -15.87 -2.18
C SER A 91 5.72 -15.09 -3.50
N ASP A 92 4.84 -14.12 -3.76
CA ASP A 92 4.82 -13.37 -5.00
C ASP A 92 5.53 -12.03 -4.79
N GLU A 93 6.67 -11.84 -5.45
CA GLU A 93 7.34 -10.54 -5.56
C GLU A 93 6.51 -9.59 -6.44
N ALA A 94 5.36 -9.15 -5.93
CA ALA A 94 4.54 -8.18 -6.61
C ALA A 94 5.23 -6.81 -6.52
N ASP A 95 5.65 -6.27 -7.67
CA ASP A 95 6.17 -4.91 -7.78
C ASP A 95 5.03 -3.88 -7.68
N PHE A 96 4.46 -3.78 -6.48
CA PHE A 96 3.37 -2.89 -6.15
C PHE A 96 3.78 -1.42 -6.36
N LEU A 97 4.97 -1.05 -5.87
CA LEU A 97 5.45 0.32 -5.97
C LEU A 97 5.74 0.72 -7.42
N GLY A 98 6.28 -0.18 -8.24
CA GLY A 98 6.47 0.05 -9.67
C GLY A 98 5.15 0.26 -10.40
N GLN A 99 4.11 -0.54 -10.09
CA GLN A 99 2.77 -0.34 -10.65
C GLN A 99 2.16 1.02 -10.29
N VAL A 100 2.24 1.43 -9.01
CA VAL A 100 1.76 2.75 -8.56
C VAL A 100 2.50 3.89 -9.28
N ASN A 101 3.82 3.79 -9.38
CA ASN A 101 4.63 4.80 -10.06
C ASN A 101 4.33 4.87 -11.57
N ASN A 102 4.07 3.72 -12.20
CA ASN A 102 3.64 3.67 -13.59
C ASN A 102 2.28 4.36 -13.80
N ILE A 103 1.31 4.13 -12.91
CA ILE A 103 0.01 4.82 -12.93
C ILE A 103 0.20 6.34 -12.80
N ARG A 104 0.97 6.79 -11.79
CA ARG A 104 1.27 8.22 -11.58
C ARG A 104 1.93 8.87 -12.80
N ALA A 105 2.84 8.17 -13.46
CA ALA A 105 3.49 8.65 -14.68
C ALA A 105 2.49 8.80 -15.84
N ASN A 106 1.62 7.81 -16.05
CA ASN A 106 0.57 7.86 -17.07
C ASN A 106 -0.46 8.97 -16.80
N TYR A 107 -0.82 9.20 -15.53
CA TYR A 107 -1.67 10.32 -15.14
C TYR A 107 -1.02 11.67 -15.47
N ARG A 108 0.23 11.90 -15.05
CA ARG A 108 0.97 13.14 -15.37
C ARG A 108 1.10 13.35 -16.89
N MET A 109 1.35 12.29 -17.64
CA MET A 109 1.40 12.35 -19.10
C MET A 109 0.05 12.79 -19.68
N CYS A 110 -1.07 12.23 -19.23
CA CYS A 110 -2.39 12.66 -19.66
C CYS A 110 -2.59 14.15 -19.36
N CYS A 111 -2.37 14.59 -18.11
CA CYS A 111 -2.48 16.00 -17.71
C CYS A 111 -1.67 16.93 -18.63
N ALA A 112 -0.41 16.59 -18.92
CA ALA A 112 0.46 17.39 -19.78
C ALA A 112 -0.12 17.53 -21.21
N ASN A 113 -0.69 16.46 -21.77
CA ASN A 113 -1.33 16.51 -23.10
C ASN A 113 -2.61 17.36 -23.13
N MET A 114 -3.27 17.56 -21.99
CA MET A 114 -4.45 18.42 -21.86
C MET A 114 -4.12 19.84 -21.39
N GLY A 115 -2.84 20.16 -21.17
CA GLY A 115 -2.45 21.46 -20.60
C GLY A 115 -2.89 21.66 -19.15
N LEU A 116 -3.18 20.57 -18.43
CA LEU A 116 -3.61 20.61 -17.03
C LEU A 116 -2.40 20.45 -16.10
N ARG A 117 -2.40 21.18 -14.99
CA ARG A 117 -1.46 20.92 -13.90
C ARG A 117 -1.89 19.65 -13.16
N PRO A 118 -1.03 18.61 -13.06
CA PRO A 118 -1.38 17.43 -12.27
C PRO A 118 -1.63 17.82 -10.82
N ARG A 119 -2.80 17.42 -10.29
CA ARG A 119 -3.07 17.55 -8.86
C ARG A 119 -2.79 16.20 -8.23
N ILE A 120 -1.63 16.08 -7.61
CA ILE A 120 -1.31 14.92 -6.78
C ILE A 120 -2.06 15.13 -5.48
N ARG A 121 -3.05 14.28 -5.23
CA ARG A 121 -3.72 14.27 -3.93
C ARG A 121 -2.83 13.44 -3.02
N GLU A 122 -1.94 14.12 -2.28
CA GLU A 122 -1.41 13.50 -1.06
C GLU A 122 -2.61 13.29 -0.16
N ALA A 123 -2.88 12.03 0.18
CA ALA A 123 -3.98 11.72 1.05
C ALA A 123 -3.77 12.48 2.36
N ALA A 124 -4.80 13.18 2.80
CA ALA A 124 -4.71 14.12 3.90
C ALA A 124 -4.03 13.44 5.10
N GLY A 125 -2.77 13.81 5.35
CA GLY A 125 -2.08 13.41 6.57
C GLY A 125 -2.88 14.00 7.71
N HIS A 126 -3.53 13.16 8.51
CA HIS A 126 -3.86 13.54 9.87
C HIS A 126 -2.51 13.82 10.53
N SER A 127 -2.15 15.11 10.57
CA SER A 127 -1.19 15.60 11.54
C SER A 127 -1.87 15.42 12.89
N LEU A 128 -1.48 14.37 13.60
CA LEU A 128 -1.57 14.33 15.05
C LEU A 128 -0.21 14.77 15.59
#